data_AF-A0A3D3W726-F1
#
_entry.id   AF-A0A3D3W726-F1
#
_cell.length_a   1.000
_cell.length_b   1.000
_cell.length_c   1.000
_cell.angle_alpha   90.00
_cell.angle_beta   90.00
_cell.angle_gamma   90.00
#
_symmetry.space_group_name_H-M   'P 1'
#
loop_
_entity.id
_entity.type
_entity.pdbx_description
1 polymer ?
#
loop_
_entity_poly.entity_id
_entity_poly.type
_entity_poly.pdbx_seq_one_letter_code
_entity_poly.pdbx_strand_id
1 'polypeptide(L)'
;MSPRRSLQPCHTDFSIRKPAPSGSHPRYRSQKFFFFAQLQDPTVQTHSPNPGGDTTASAQPTARSASSTLWPVAFGSLGITVLFYLIGPWIAAPLNGQEFFQRYFCGHPLEYVTSAIFFLGMAILWAKFRALPADRHALAAAREFATQHHWSTGQTMLSQSVSEMTDFLNSPSGAAPTTAVGQRFHDILHHVTRRADAALDDHLKYLADLAADRLTQSYQLVRTVTWAVPIMGFLGTVIGITMAIANVTPEQLDSSLPEVTSGLAVAFDTTAQALGMSMVLVFGTFLMERAEQSVLNELEEFGIDSLLPAFGRSSDAQQNSGAAAAELTARMLTQQAEFWNARFASLQSDWQAALSQQTALLAQNLAADTEQTLGHHRDSLALARDNYAAVLQQSSQTVAQQFQQATSAFVQRVEVWQSAMQTTSMAAAGQTEELHRLGRTLLQLTESEERLARLQDQLNQNLQALQIVDSLEQTVSSLNAAVAALSARTHLRSAA
;
A
#
# COMPACT_ATOMS: atom_id res chain seq x y z
N MET A 1 54.90 49.24 46.18
CA MET A 1 55.98 49.01 45.20
C MET A 1 55.37 48.89 43.81
N SER A 2 55.59 49.87 42.94
CA SER A 2 55.35 49.79 41.47
C SER A 2 56.68 49.36 40.80
N PRO A 3 56.84 49.13 39.46
CA PRO A 3 55.96 49.35 38.29
C PRO A 3 56.02 48.14 37.26
N ARG A 4 55.37 48.05 36.08
CA ARG A 4 55.45 48.86 34.82
C ARG A 4 54.37 48.40 33.80
N ARG A 5 54.01 49.35 32.92
CA ARG A 5 53.10 49.31 31.73
C ARG A 5 53.76 48.79 30.44
N SER A 6 52.95 48.29 29.49
CA SER A 6 52.94 48.65 28.03
C SER A 6 51.79 47.89 27.32
N LEU A 7 50.72 48.53 26.81
CA LEU A 7 50.53 49.20 25.50
C LEU A 7 50.37 48.28 24.26
N GLN A 8 49.22 48.46 23.59
CA GLN A 8 48.62 47.91 22.35
C GLN A 8 49.43 48.25 21.05
N PRO A 9 49.15 47.69 19.83
CA PRO A 9 47.97 48.09 19.01
C PRO A 9 47.41 47.07 17.98
N CYS A 10 46.27 47.46 17.37
CA CYS A 10 45.56 46.88 16.22
C CYS A 10 46.36 46.91 14.89
N HIS A 11 46.06 45.98 13.98
CA HIS A 11 46.03 46.25 12.53
C HIS A 11 44.93 45.44 11.82
N THR A 12 44.10 46.16 11.09
CA THR A 12 43.11 45.77 10.08
C THR A 12 43.77 45.31 8.79
N ASP A 13 43.17 44.35 8.06
CA ASP A 13 43.11 44.47 6.60
C ASP A 13 41.91 43.74 5.97
N PHE A 14 41.47 44.29 4.84
CA PHE A 14 40.13 44.25 4.26
C PHE A 14 40.22 43.67 2.83
N SER A 15 39.13 43.01 2.38
CA SER A 15 38.62 42.96 1.00
C SER A 15 39.03 41.90 -0.08
N ILE A 16 37.98 41.18 -0.51
CA ILE A 16 37.46 40.97 -1.89
C ILE A 16 38.10 39.90 -2.80
N ARG A 17 37.29 38.87 -3.15
CA ARG A 17 37.00 38.52 -4.56
C ARG A 17 35.66 37.77 -4.77
N LYS A 18 35.10 38.06 -5.96
CA LYS A 18 33.75 37.90 -6.53
C LYS A 18 33.34 36.46 -6.96
N PRO A 19 32.08 36.25 -7.42
CA PRO A 19 31.40 34.95 -7.54
C PRO A 19 31.25 34.38 -8.99
N ALA A 20 30.60 33.19 -9.06
CA ALA A 20 29.86 32.54 -10.17
C ALA A 20 30.59 31.43 -10.97
N PRO A 21 29.87 30.54 -11.72
CA PRO A 21 28.59 29.83 -11.43
C PRO A 21 28.68 28.31 -11.79
N SER A 22 27.79 27.47 -11.27
CA SER A 22 27.43 26.19 -11.92
C SER A 22 26.23 25.55 -11.22
N GLY A 23 25.13 25.38 -11.96
CA GLY A 23 23.95 24.66 -11.49
C GLY A 23 24.06 23.16 -11.71
N SER A 24 23.37 22.39 -10.89
CA SER A 24 22.57 21.23 -11.30
C SER A 24 21.89 20.60 -10.08
N HIS A 25 20.62 20.26 -10.27
CA HIS A 25 19.69 19.70 -9.31
C HIS A 25 20.20 18.44 -8.57
N PRO A 26 19.87 18.26 -7.27
CA PRO A 26 19.74 16.92 -6.71
C PRO A 26 18.27 16.47 -6.85
N ARG A 27 18.06 15.46 -7.70
CA ARG A 27 16.82 14.68 -7.73
C ARG A 27 16.59 14.04 -6.35
N TYR A 28 15.48 14.37 -5.71
CA TYR A 28 14.92 13.60 -4.61
C TYR A 28 14.49 12.23 -5.15
N ARG A 29 15.25 11.18 -4.82
CA ARG A 29 14.88 9.78 -5.09
C ARG A 29 14.40 9.19 -3.77
N SER A 30 13.09 8.94 -3.68
CA SER A 30 12.46 8.26 -2.55
C SER A 30 13.17 6.95 -2.24
N GLN A 31 13.64 6.78 -1.00
CA GLN A 31 14.10 5.51 -0.46
C GLN A 31 12.96 4.49 -0.54
N LYS A 32 13.13 3.48 -1.40
CA LYS A 32 12.38 2.23 -1.31
C LYS A 32 12.97 1.41 -0.19
N PHE A 33 12.13 1.02 0.77
CA PHE A 33 12.37 -0.11 1.66
C PHE A 33 12.72 -1.35 0.81
N PHE A 34 13.99 -1.76 0.84
CA PHE A 34 14.45 -3.04 0.33
C PHE A 34 15.27 -3.69 1.45
N PHE A 35 14.67 -4.69 2.11
CA PHE A 35 15.35 -5.52 3.10
C PHE A 35 16.10 -6.63 2.37
N PHE A 36 17.32 -6.92 2.85
CA PHE A 36 18.39 -7.67 2.20
C PHE A 36 18.05 -9.11 1.75
N ALA A 37 18.40 -9.45 0.52
CA ALA A 37 18.83 -10.79 0.13
C ALA A 37 20.37 -10.79 0.15
N GLN A 38 20.97 -11.42 1.17
CA GLN A 38 22.41 -11.57 1.29
C GLN A 38 22.85 -12.75 0.42
N LEU A 39 23.22 -12.47 -0.83
CA LEU A 39 23.98 -13.39 -1.68
C LEU A 39 25.46 -13.19 -1.36
N GLN A 40 26.07 -14.21 -0.76
CA GLN A 40 27.50 -14.31 -0.54
C GLN A 40 28.16 -14.72 -1.88
N ASP A 41 28.88 -13.82 -2.53
CA ASP A 41 29.80 -14.17 -3.63
C ASP A 41 31.08 -14.80 -3.04
N PRO A 42 31.46 -16.04 -3.41
CA PRO A 42 32.82 -16.50 -3.19
C PRO A 42 33.71 -16.02 -4.34
N THR A 43 34.72 -15.22 -4.03
CA THR A 43 35.81 -14.87 -4.94
C THR A 43 36.57 -16.13 -5.35
N VAL A 44 36.36 -16.62 -6.58
CA VAL A 44 37.20 -17.66 -7.19
C VAL A 44 38.42 -16.97 -7.79
N GLN A 45 39.58 -17.14 -7.15
CA GLN A 45 40.88 -16.82 -7.76
C GLN A 45 41.16 -17.84 -8.87
N THR A 46 41.23 -17.37 -10.11
CA THR A 46 41.63 -18.18 -11.27
C THR A 46 43.15 -18.35 -11.31
N HIS A 47 43.66 -19.47 -10.81
CA HIS A 47 44.98 -19.99 -11.19
C HIS A 47 44.81 -20.94 -12.38
N SER A 48 45.37 -20.58 -13.54
CA SER A 48 45.44 -21.43 -14.73
C SER A 48 46.33 -22.66 -14.49
N PRO A 49 45.94 -23.88 -14.91
CA PRO A 49 46.86 -25.01 -14.99
C PRO A 49 47.44 -25.20 -16.39
N ASN A 50 48.74 -25.48 -16.41
CA ASN A 50 49.58 -25.93 -17.53
C ASN A 50 49.09 -27.31 -18.06
N PRO A 51 49.19 -27.64 -19.36
CA PRO A 51 48.71 -28.91 -19.87
C PRO A 51 49.82 -29.97 -19.82
N GLY A 52 49.58 -31.09 -19.13
CA GLY A 52 50.42 -32.27 -19.23
C GLY A 52 50.12 -33.33 -18.18
N GLY A 53 49.68 -34.52 -18.63
CA GLY A 53 49.95 -35.78 -17.95
C GLY A 53 48.83 -36.38 -17.11
N ASP A 54 48.32 -37.50 -17.63
CA ASP A 54 47.85 -38.70 -16.91
C ASP A 54 46.42 -38.75 -16.33
N THR A 55 45.61 -39.42 -17.14
CA THR A 55 44.35 -40.11 -16.85
C THR A 55 44.42 -41.00 -15.61
N THR A 56 43.68 -40.65 -14.56
CA THR A 56 43.05 -41.63 -13.67
C THR A 56 41.60 -41.21 -13.41
N ALA A 57 40.68 -42.06 -13.85
CA ALA A 57 39.24 -41.86 -13.74
C ALA A 57 38.81 -41.89 -12.26
N SER A 58 38.37 -40.75 -11.74
CA SER A 58 37.56 -40.67 -10.53
C SER A 58 36.10 -40.49 -10.95
N ALA A 59 35.30 -41.53 -10.73
CA ALA A 59 33.85 -41.49 -10.93
C ALA A 59 33.24 -40.49 -9.94
N GLN A 60 32.78 -39.34 -10.46
CA GLN A 60 31.89 -38.43 -9.73
C GLN A 60 30.56 -39.14 -9.45
N PRO A 61 30.00 -39.05 -8.23
CA PRO A 61 28.67 -39.56 -7.95
C PRO A 61 27.67 -38.69 -8.73
N THR A 62 26.85 -39.35 -9.54
CA THR A 62 25.80 -38.71 -10.34
C THR A 62 24.84 -37.97 -9.42
N ALA A 63 24.90 -36.64 -9.44
CA ALA A 63 23.82 -35.78 -8.95
C ALA A 63 22.57 -36.04 -9.80
N ARG A 64 21.76 -37.03 -9.41
CA ARG A 64 20.43 -37.23 -10.00
C ARG A 64 19.59 -36.00 -9.65
N SER A 65 19.33 -35.23 -10.69
CA SER A 65 18.57 -34.00 -10.69
C SER A 65 17.22 -34.13 -9.97
N ALA A 66 17.03 -33.28 -8.95
CA ALA A 66 15.74 -32.99 -8.33
C ALA A 66 14.68 -32.46 -9.33
N SER A 67 15.04 -32.16 -10.59
CA SER A 67 14.11 -31.68 -11.62
C SER A 67 13.17 -32.77 -12.18
N SER A 68 13.48 -34.05 -12.02
CA SER A 68 12.69 -35.14 -12.63
C SER A 68 11.37 -35.44 -11.90
N THR A 69 11.26 -35.08 -10.62
CA THR A 69 10.07 -35.37 -9.79
C THR A 69 9.03 -34.24 -9.79
N LEU A 70 9.43 -33.02 -10.19
CA LEU A 70 8.53 -31.85 -10.13
C LEU A 70 7.48 -31.84 -11.24
N TRP A 71 7.86 -32.23 -12.46
CA TRP A 71 6.96 -32.30 -13.62
C TRP A 71 5.76 -33.24 -13.43
N PRO A 72 5.92 -34.50 -12.97
CA PRO A 72 4.76 -35.38 -12.75
C PRO A 72 3.83 -34.87 -11.65
N VAL A 73 4.36 -34.21 -10.60
CA VAL A 73 3.53 -33.59 -9.55
C VAL A 73 2.76 -32.38 -10.08
N ALA A 74 3.39 -31.55 -10.92
CA ALA A 74 2.75 -30.40 -11.55
C ALA A 74 1.66 -30.79 -12.55
N PHE A 75 1.88 -31.82 -13.37
CA PHE A 75 0.82 -32.34 -14.25
C PHE A 75 -0.30 -33.03 -13.46
N GLY A 76 0.06 -33.76 -12.40
CA GLY A 76 -0.90 -34.37 -11.48
C GLY A 76 -1.76 -33.33 -10.78
N SER A 77 -1.18 -32.22 -10.31
CA SER A 77 -1.93 -31.15 -9.66
C SER A 77 -2.87 -30.43 -10.62
N LEU A 78 -2.47 -30.24 -11.89
CA LEU A 78 -3.34 -29.68 -12.92
C LEU A 78 -4.54 -30.59 -13.20
N GLY A 79 -4.32 -31.90 -13.31
CA GLY A 79 -5.40 -32.89 -13.45
C GLY A 79 -6.36 -32.90 -12.25
N ILE A 80 -5.82 -32.84 -11.03
CA ILE A 80 -6.61 -32.75 -9.79
C ILE A 80 -7.42 -31.46 -9.74
N THR A 81 -6.83 -30.34 -10.17
CA THR A 81 -7.53 -29.05 -10.21
C THR A 81 -8.71 -29.12 -11.19
N VAL A 82 -8.51 -29.67 -12.39
CA VAL A 82 -9.60 -29.87 -13.36
C VAL A 82 -10.69 -30.79 -12.79
N LEU A 83 -10.31 -31.90 -12.17
CA LEU A 83 -11.25 -32.82 -11.52
C LEU A 83 -12.04 -32.13 -10.40
N PHE A 84 -11.39 -31.28 -9.61
CA PHE A 84 -12.04 -30.50 -8.56
C PHE A 84 -13.08 -29.54 -9.13
N TYR A 85 -12.82 -28.86 -10.24
CA TYR A 85 -13.82 -28.01 -10.89
C TYR A 85 -14.99 -28.79 -11.51
N LEU A 86 -14.77 -30.06 -11.90
CA LEU A 86 -15.83 -30.94 -12.42
C LEU A 86 -16.73 -31.50 -11.31
N ILE A 87 -16.16 -31.87 -10.16
CA ILE A 87 -16.87 -32.55 -9.07
C ILE A 87 -17.28 -31.57 -7.95
N GLY A 88 -16.62 -30.41 -7.86
CA GLY A 88 -16.82 -29.38 -6.83
C GLY A 88 -18.27 -29.00 -6.56
N PRO A 89 -19.12 -28.77 -7.58
CA PRO A 89 -20.54 -28.47 -7.37
C PRO A 89 -21.32 -29.59 -6.65
N TRP A 90 -20.90 -30.85 -6.80
CA TRP A 90 -21.48 -32.00 -6.11
C TRP A 90 -20.98 -32.12 -4.67
N ILE A 91 -19.69 -31.83 -4.43
CA ILE A 91 -19.11 -31.81 -3.07
C ILE A 91 -19.72 -30.69 -2.23
N ALA A 92 -20.01 -29.54 -2.85
CA ALA A 92 -20.63 -28.41 -2.20
C ALA A 92 -22.15 -28.57 -1.97
N ALA A 93 -22.78 -29.67 -2.41
CA ALA A 93 -24.22 -29.91 -2.30
C ALA A 93 -24.83 -29.64 -0.90
N PRO A 94 -24.17 -29.92 0.24
CA PRO A 94 -24.70 -29.60 1.57
C PRO A 94 -24.78 -28.10 1.90
N LEU A 95 -24.09 -27.25 1.14
CA LEU A 95 -23.90 -25.81 1.39
C LEU A 95 -24.49 -24.94 0.27
N ASN A 96 -25.63 -25.31 -0.31
CA ASN A 96 -26.18 -24.69 -1.54
C ASN A 96 -25.30 -24.86 -2.79
N GLY A 97 -24.50 -25.93 -2.84
CA GLY A 97 -23.98 -26.57 -4.06
C GLY A 97 -23.36 -25.64 -5.08
N GLN A 98 -24.18 -25.27 -6.06
CA GLN A 98 -23.75 -24.50 -7.22
C GLN A 98 -23.48 -23.03 -6.89
N GLU A 99 -24.30 -22.38 -6.05
CA GLU A 99 -24.11 -20.95 -5.76
C GLU A 99 -22.88 -20.72 -4.88
N PHE A 100 -22.68 -21.56 -3.86
CA PHE A 100 -21.48 -21.47 -3.03
C PHE A 100 -20.20 -21.74 -3.83
N PHE A 101 -20.21 -22.78 -4.67
CA PHE A 101 -19.05 -23.13 -5.49
C PHE A 101 -18.74 -22.03 -6.51
N GLN A 102 -19.75 -21.53 -7.22
CA GLN A 102 -19.55 -20.43 -8.17
C GLN A 102 -19.04 -19.17 -7.48
N ARG A 103 -19.56 -18.84 -6.30
CA ARG A 103 -19.17 -17.65 -5.54
C ARG A 103 -17.72 -17.66 -5.08
N TYR A 104 -17.24 -18.79 -4.55
CA TYR A 104 -15.89 -18.84 -3.97
C TYR A 104 -14.80 -19.34 -4.91
N PHE A 105 -15.14 -20.08 -5.98
CA PHE A 105 -14.15 -20.70 -6.86
C PHE A 105 -14.22 -20.23 -8.32
N CYS A 106 -15.33 -19.60 -8.73
CA CYS A 106 -15.54 -19.20 -10.12
C CYS A 106 -15.84 -17.71 -10.32
N GLY A 107 -15.87 -16.91 -9.25
CA GLY A 107 -16.28 -15.51 -9.26
C GLY A 107 -15.22 -14.59 -9.83
N HIS A 108 -13.95 -14.86 -9.57
CA HIS A 108 -12.84 -14.00 -10.01
C HIS A 108 -11.61 -14.80 -10.46
N PRO A 109 -10.81 -14.33 -11.46
CA PRO A 109 -9.59 -15.00 -11.90
C PRO A 109 -8.60 -15.35 -10.77
N LEU A 110 -8.57 -14.52 -9.72
CA LEU A 110 -7.72 -14.77 -8.54
C LEU A 110 -8.10 -16.04 -7.78
N GLU A 111 -9.37 -16.42 -7.74
CA GLU A 111 -9.85 -17.63 -7.06
C GLU A 111 -9.34 -18.88 -7.77
N TYR A 112 -9.32 -18.86 -9.11
CA TYR A 112 -8.74 -19.93 -9.93
C TYR A 112 -7.24 -20.09 -9.68
N VAL A 113 -6.49 -18.97 -9.66
CA VAL A 113 -5.05 -19.00 -9.41
C VAL A 113 -4.76 -19.48 -7.98
N THR A 114 -5.50 -18.98 -6.98
CA THR A 114 -5.34 -19.38 -5.58
C THR A 114 -5.64 -20.87 -5.40
N SER A 115 -6.70 -21.37 -6.03
CA SER A 115 -7.04 -22.80 -6.03
C SER A 115 -5.96 -23.64 -6.71
N ALA A 116 -5.40 -23.20 -7.84
CA ALA A 116 -4.35 -23.93 -8.54
C ALA A 116 -3.06 -24.03 -7.70
N ILE A 117 -2.67 -22.94 -7.02
CA ILE A 117 -1.55 -22.92 -6.08
C ILE A 117 -1.84 -23.87 -4.90
N PHE A 118 -3.06 -23.84 -4.37
CA PHE A 118 -3.49 -24.74 -3.30
C PHE A 118 -3.38 -26.21 -3.69
N PHE A 119 -3.93 -26.62 -4.84
CA PHE A 119 -3.86 -28.00 -5.30
C PHE A 119 -2.45 -28.44 -5.66
N LEU A 120 -1.58 -27.54 -6.10
CA LEU A 120 -0.15 -27.82 -6.23
C LEU A 120 0.46 -28.19 -4.87
N GLY A 121 0.21 -27.40 -3.83
CA GLY A 121 0.66 -27.69 -2.47
C GLY A 121 0.14 -29.03 -1.96
N MET A 122 -1.16 -29.27 -2.11
CA MET A 122 -1.80 -30.53 -1.73
C MET A 122 -1.24 -31.74 -2.49
N ALA A 123 -0.96 -31.60 -3.79
CA ALA A 123 -0.38 -32.68 -4.59
C ALA A 123 1.02 -33.07 -4.11
N ILE A 124 1.84 -32.10 -3.72
CA ILE A 124 3.18 -32.37 -3.16
C ILE A 124 3.07 -33.05 -1.80
N LEU A 125 2.22 -32.53 -0.91
CA LEU A 125 1.95 -33.16 0.39
C LEU A 125 1.43 -34.58 0.22
N TRP A 126 0.56 -34.81 -0.75
CA TRP A 126 0.02 -36.12 -1.05
C TRP A 126 1.06 -37.10 -1.60
N ALA A 127 1.97 -36.64 -2.45
CA ALA A 127 3.09 -37.45 -2.93
C ALA A 127 4.00 -37.89 -1.77
N LYS A 128 4.31 -36.96 -0.86
CA LYS A 128 5.06 -37.24 0.37
C LYS A 128 4.31 -38.20 1.30
N PHE A 129 3.01 -37.97 1.49
CA PHE A 129 2.13 -38.83 2.31
C PHE A 129 2.11 -40.28 1.82
N ARG A 130 2.17 -40.50 0.51
CA ARG A 130 2.26 -41.87 -0.07
C ARG A 130 3.63 -42.51 0.08
N ALA A 131 4.70 -41.73 0.17
CA ALA A 131 6.05 -42.26 0.36
C ALA A 131 6.32 -42.67 1.82
N LEU A 132 5.71 -41.98 2.79
CA LEU A 132 5.95 -42.20 4.22
C LEU A 132 5.68 -43.63 4.72
N PRO A 133 4.59 -44.33 4.34
CA PRO A 133 4.39 -45.73 4.73
C PRO A 133 5.50 -46.66 4.24
N ALA A 134 6.03 -46.40 3.04
CA ALA A 134 7.13 -47.20 2.50
C ALA A 134 8.42 -47.00 3.32
N ASP A 135 8.74 -45.76 3.70
CA ASP A 135 9.87 -45.47 4.57
C ASP A 135 9.70 -46.10 5.98
N ARG A 136 8.48 -46.03 6.55
CA ARG A 136 8.17 -46.66 7.84
C ARG A 136 8.28 -48.18 7.80
N HIS A 137 7.74 -48.81 6.75
CA HIS A 137 7.83 -50.26 6.58
C HIS A 137 9.28 -50.70 6.36
N ALA A 138 10.07 -49.95 5.58
CA ALA A 138 11.49 -50.22 5.38
C ALA A 138 12.28 -50.16 6.69
N LEU A 139 12.03 -49.16 7.53
CA LEU A 139 12.65 -49.06 8.86
C LEU A 139 12.21 -50.19 9.79
N ALA A 140 10.91 -50.51 9.83
CA ALA A 140 10.38 -51.58 10.66
C ALA A 140 10.97 -52.95 10.27
N ALA A 141 11.06 -53.24 8.97
CA ALA A 141 11.67 -54.47 8.47
C ALA A 141 13.17 -54.56 8.81
N ALA A 142 13.90 -53.45 8.70
CA ALA A 142 15.32 -53.40 9.10
C ALA A 142 15.51 -53.62 10.61
N ARG A 143 14.62 -53.05 11.43
CA ARG A 143 14.63 -53.26 12.88
C ARG A 143 14.34 -54.71 13.25
N GLU A 144 13.33 -55.32 12.63
CA GLU A 144 13.00 -56.73 12.84
C GLU A 144 14.18 -57.63 12.45
N PHE A 145 14.80 -57.38 11.30
CA PHE A 145 15.98 -58.11 10.85
C PHE A 145 17.15 -58.01 11.85
N ALA A 146 17.45 -56.80 12.34
CA ALA A 146 18.50 -56.58 13.33
C ALA A 146 18.22 -57.28 14.67
N THR A 147 16.94 -57.33 15.10
CA THR A 147 16.56 -58.07 16.31
C THR A 147 16.72 -59.58 16.15
N GLN A 148 16.37 -60.14 14.99
CA GLN A 148 16.55 -61.57 14.70
C GLN A 148 18.03 -61.98 14.70
N HIS A 149 18.91 -61.09 14.21
CA HIS A 149 20.35 -61.32 14.15
C HIS A 149 21.11 -60.83 15.40
N HIS A 150 20.38 -60.44 16.47
CA HIS A 150 20.95 -60.06 17.78
C HIS A 150 22.01 -58.95 17.73
N TRP A 151 21.89 -58.03 16.76
CA TRP A 151 22.88 -56.98 16.51
C TRP A 151 23.12 -56.05 17.71
N SER A 152 22.09 -55.80 18.53
CA SER A 152 22.21 -55.02 19.77
C SER A 152 23.12 -55.65 20.83
N THR A 153 23.37 -56.96 20.76
CA THR A 153 24.24 -57.67 21.71
C THR A 153 25.71 -57.56 21.28
N GLY A 154 25.99 -57.12 20.05
CA GLY A 154 27.33 -56.90 19.50
C GLY A 154 28.21 -58.15 19.48
N GLN A 155 27.62 -59.34 19.40
CA GLN A 155 28.32 -60.64 19.38
C GLN A 155 28.64 -61.14 17.97
N THR A 156 28.17 -60.44 16.93
CA THR A 156 28.35 -60.82 15.52
C THR A 156 29.64 -60.25 14.94
N MET A 157 30.31 -61.02 14.09
CA MET A 157 31.51 -60.55 13.38
C MET A 157 31.13 -59.48 12.35
N LEU A 158 31.92 -58.40 12.26
CA LEU A 158 31.68 -57.27 11.35
C LEU A 158 31.37 -57.72 9.91
N SER A 159 32.16 -58.64 9.38
CA SER A 159 32.01 -59.15 8.01
C SER A 159 30.71 -59.90 7.79
N GLN A 160 30.20 -60.59 8.82
CA GLN A 160 28.90 -61.27 8.78
C GLN A 160 27.76 -60.25 8.79
N SER A 161 27.78 -59.29 9.71
CA SER A 161 26.77 -58.22 9.79
C SER A 161 26.68 -57.39 8.51
N VAL A 162 27.82 -57.09 7.86
CA VAL A 162 27.85 -56.35 6.58
C VAL A 162 27.27 -57.18 5.44
N SER A 163 27.61 -58.47 5.36
CA SER A 163 27.05 -59.37 4.33
C SER A 163 25.54 -59.53 4.51
N GLU A 164 25.09 -59.81 5.74
CA GLU A 164 23.67 -59.99 6.09
C GLU A 164 22.83 -58.75 5.76
N MET A 165 23.31 -57.56 6.11
CA MET A 165 22.61 -56.32 5.77
C MET A 165 22.60 -56.07 4.26
N THR A 166 23.70 -56.37 3.56
CA THR A 166 23.77 -56.19 2.10
C THR A 166 22.79 -57.11 1.40
N ASP A 167 22.68 -58.38 1.84
CA ASP A 167 21.73 -59.35 1.31
C ASP A 167 20.28 -58.96 1.63
N PHE A 168 20.02 -58.42 2.84
CA PHE A 168 18.72 -57.89 3.22
C PHE A 168 18.30 -56.72 2.32
N LEU A 169 19.17 -55.72 2.11
CA LEU A 169 18.85 -54.55 1.28
C LEU A 169 18.65 -54.91 -0.21
N ASN A 170 19.30 -55.97 -0.69
CA ASN A 170 19.13 -56.48 -2.06
C ASN A 170 17.92 -57.41 -2.23
N SER A 171 17.29 -57.85 -1.13
CA SER A 171 16.11 -58.72 -1.15
C SER A 171 14.83 -57.92 -1.46
N PRO A 172 13.80 -58.53 -2.07
CA PRO A 172 12.52 -57.87 -2.37
C PRO A 172 11.74 -57.45 -1.11
N SER A 173 12.08 -58.05 0.04
CA SER A 173 11.60 -57.70 1.38
C SER A 173 12.43 -56.60 2.07
N GLY A 174 13.57 -56.22 1.49
CA GLY A 174 14.46 -55.18 1.99
C GLY A 174 13.94 -53.77 1.69
N ALA A 175 14.53 -52.79 2.38
CA ALA A 175 14.29 -51.37 2.10
C ALA A 175 14.63 -51.08 0.62
N ALA A 176 13.62 -50.78 -0.20
CA ALA A 176 13.85 -50.53 -1.62
C ALA A 176 14.91 -49.41 -1.80
N PRO A 177 15.89 -49.54 -2.70
CA PRO A 177 16.99 -48.58 -2.89
C PRO A 177 16.50 -47.18 -3.32
N THR A 178 15.23 -47.05 -3.66
CA THR A 178 14.56 -45.79 -3.99
C THR A 178 14.02 -45.03 -2.77
N THR A 179 13.97 -45.67 -1.60
CA THR A 179 13.52 -45.03 -0.34
C THR A 179 14.66 -44.24 0.30
N ALA A 180 14.33 -43.16 1.02
CA ALA A 180 15.33 -42.34 1.70
C ALA A 180 16.07 -43.15 2.79
N VAL A 181 15.33 -44.02 3.48
CA VAL A 181 15.84 -44.95 4.49
C VAL A 181 16.80 -45.97 3.86
N GLY A 182 16.41 -46.59 2.73
CA GLY A 182 17.24 -47.56 2.02
C GLY A 182 18.55 -46.97 1.50
N GLN A 183 18.52 -45.74 0.97
CA GLN A 183 19.73 -45.02 0.56
C GLN A 183 20.67 -44.77 1.74
N ARG A 184 20.13 -44.38 2.89
CA ARG A 184 20.94 -44.16 4.11
C ARG A 184 21.59 -45.45 4.59
N PHE A 185 20.90 -46.58 4.56
CA PHE A 185 21.52 -47.87 4.89
C PHE A 185 22.64 -48.25 3.91
N HIS A 186 22.47 -47.97 2.62
CA HIS A 186 23.51 -48.21 1.62
C HIS A 186 24.74 -47.31 1.85
N ASP A 187 24.53 -46.03 2.17
CA ASP A 187 25.62 -45.09 2.50
C ASP A 187 26.43 -45.54 3.72
N ILE A 188 25.73 -46.03 4.76
CA ILE A 188 26.35 -46.60 5.98
C ILE A 188 27.20 -47.84 5.64
N LEU A 189 26.64 -48.80 4.89
CA LEU A 189 27.38 -50.01 4.51
C LEU A 189 28.60 -49.71 3.65
N HIS A 190 28.46 -48.78 2.71
CA HIS A 190 29.57 -48.37 1.86
C HIS A 190 30.70 -47.73 2.68
N HIS A 191 30.37 -46.96 3.72
CA HIS A 191 31.36 -46.39 4.65
C HIS A 191 32.08 -47.48 5.45
N VAL A 192 31.32 -48.37 6.10
CA VAL A 192 31.86 -49.46 6.94
C VAL A 192 32.74 -50.41 6.12
N THR A 193 32.34 -50.72 4.89
CA THR A 193 33.11 -51.62 3.99
C THR A 193 34.43 -51.00 3.54
N ARG A 194 34.48 -49.68 3.33
CA ARG A 194 35.70 -48.98 2.89
C ARG A 194 36.63 -48.60 4.04
N ARG A 195 36.09 -48.35 5.24
CA ARG A 195 36.83 -47.76 6.35
C ARG A 195 36.38 -48.33 7.68
N ALA A 196 36.70 -49.61 7.91
CA ALA A 196 36.31 -50.35 9.10
C ALA A 196 36.79 -49.71 10.43
N ASP A 197 37.89 -48.95 10.41
CA ASP A 197 38.50 -48.29 11.58
C ASP A 197 38.04 -46.83 11.82
N ALA A 198 37.14 -46.29 11.00
CA ALA A 198 36.64 -44.92 11.21
C ALA A 198 35.57 -44.87 12.30
N ALA A 199 35.51 -43.77 13.05
CA ALA A 199 34.48 -43.50 14.04
C ALA A 199 33.09 -43.50 13.39
N LEU A 200 32.41 -44.65 13.43
CA LEU A 200 31.09 -44.84 12.83
C LEU A 200 30.05 -43.91 13.47
N ASP A 201 30.19 -43.60 14.76
CA ASP A 201 29.34 -42.67 15.49
C ASP A 201 29.34 -41.28 14.85
N ASP A 202 30.52 -40.72 14.59
CA ASP A 202 30.67 -39.43 13.92
C ASP A 202 30.06 -39.44 12.51
N HIS A 203 30.18 -40.56 11.79
CA HIS A 203 29.59 -40.69 10.46
C HIS A 203 28.06 -40.80 10.50
N LEU A 204 27.50 -41.54 11.48
CA LEU A 204 26.05 -41.63 11.68
C LEU A 204 25.45 -40.27 12.03
N LYS A 205 26.13 -39.49 12.87
CA LYS A 205 25.75 -38.11 13.20
C LYS A 205 25.80 -37.19 11.98
N TYR A 206 26.88 -37.27 11.19
CA TYR A 206 26.97 -36.54 9.92
C TYR A 206 25.81 -36.87 8.95
N LEU A 207 25.45 -38.15 8.82
CA LEU A 207 24.33 -38.59 7.99
C LEU A 207 22.97 -38.15 8.55
N ALA A 208 22.82 -38.06 9.88
CA ALA A 208 21.63 -37.54 10.53
C ALA A 208 21.43 -36.04 10.23
N ASP A 209 22.49 -35.23 10.43
CA ASP A 209 22.47 -33.80 10.13
C ASP A 209 22.15 -33.55 8.64
N LEU A 210 22.79 -34.31 7.75
CA LEU A 210 22.53 -34.22 6.31
C LEU A 210 21.08 -34.60 5.95
N ALA A 211 20.48 -35.55 6.66
CA ALA A 211 19.11 -35.97 6.44
C ALA A 211 18.10 -34.91 6.95
N ALA A 212 18.38 -34.26 8.08
CA ALA A 212 17.59 -33.13 8.59
C ALA A 212 17.62 -31.92 7.63
N ASP A 213 18.79 -31.62 7.06
CA ASP A 213 18.94 -30.57 6.05
C ASP A 213 18.17 -30.90 4.76
N ARG A 214 18.28 -32.14 4.26
CA ARG A 214 17.52 -32.61 3.08
C ARG A 214 16.01 -32.57 3.32
N LEU A 215 15.55 -32.93 4.52
CA LEU A 215 14.15 -32.82 4.90
C LEU A 215 13.69 -31.37 4.77
N THR A 216 14.40 -30.45 5.43
CA THR A 216 14.12 -29.00 5.38
C THR A 216 14.09 -28.48 3.94
N GLN A 217 15.06 -28.89 3.12
CA GLN A 217 15.13 -28.50 1.71
C GLN A 217 13.92 -29.03 0.91
N SER A 218 13.46 -30.24 1.18
CA SER A 218 12.33 -30.86 0.47
C SER A 218 11.00 -30.14 0.69
N TYR A 219 10.83 -29.43 1.81
CA TYR A 219 9.63 -28.65 2.12
C TYR A 219 9.69 -27.19 1.65
N GLN A 220 10.83 -26.72 1.13
CA GLN A 220 10.98 -25.32 0.69
C GLN A 220 9.89 -24.93 -0.32
N LEU A 221 9.63 -25.77 -1.31
CA LEU A 221 8.65 -25.47 -2.36
C LEU A 221 7.21 -25.42 -1.81
N VAL A 222 6.84 -26.36 -0.93
CA VAL A 222 5.52 -26.35 -0.25
C VAL A 222 5.38 -25.12 0.64
N ARG A 223 6.43 -24.72 1.33
CA ARG A 223 6.45 -23.51 2.15
C ARG A 223 6.28 -22.24 1.32
N THR A 224 6.95 -22.15 0.17
CA THR A 224 6.75 -21.05 -0.80
C THR A 224 5.31 -20.98 -1.27
N VAL A 225 4.72 -22.12 -1.65
CA VAL A 225 3.30 -22.22 -2.04
C VAL A 225 2.37 -21.77 -0.90
N THR A 226 2.65 -22.22 0.32
CA THR A 226 1.86 -21.88 1.52
C THR A 226 1.92 -20.39 1.84
N TRP A 227 3.06 -19.72 1.60
CA TRP A 227 3.19 -18.26 1.74
C TRP A 227 2.52 -17.49 0.61
N ALA A 228 2.46 -18.05 -0.60
CA ALA A 228 1.85 -17.39 -1.74
C ALA A 228 0.31 -17.28 -1.61
N VAL A 229 -0.36 -18.26 -1.00
CA VAL A 229 -1.83 -18.27 -0.87
C VAL A 229 -2.38 -17.05 -0.12
N PRO A 230 -1.90 -16.68 1.09
CA PRO A 230 -2.34 -15.46 1.76
C PRO A 230 -2.05 -14.17 0.99
N ILE A 231 -0.92 -14.10 0.28
CA ILE A 231 -0.57 -12.94 -0.55
C ILE A 231 -1.57 -12.77 -1.69
N MET A 232 -2.00 -13.88 -2.31
CA MET A 232 -3.06 -13.89 -3.32
C MET A 232 -4.41 -13.44 -2.74
N GLY A 233 -4.75 -13.85 -1.52
CA GLY A 233 -5.94 -13.37 -0.81
C GLY A 233 -5.90 -11.86 -0.56
N PHE A 234 -4.77 -11.33 -0.09
CA PHE A 234 -4.57 -9.88 0.07
C PHE A 234 -4.65 -9.15 -1.28
N LEU A 235 -4.08 -9.71 -2.35
CA LEU A 235 -4.24 -9.14 -3.69
C LEU A 235 -5.71 -9.09 -4.11
N GLY A 236 -6.51 -10.09 -3.71
CA GLY A 236 -7.96 -10.11 -3.87
C GLY A 236 -8.68 -8.94 -3.20
N THR A 237 -8.32 -8.60 -1.95
CA THR A 237 -8.90 -7.42 -1.28
C THR A 237 -8.54 -6.13 -1.99
N VAL A 238 -7.27 -5.96 -2.37
CA VAL A 238 -6.80 -4.74 -3.05
C VAL A 238 -7.54 -4.55 -4.36
N ILE A 239 -7.69 -5.60 -5.16
CA ILE A 239 -8.41 -5.53 -6.43
C ILE A 239 -9.90 -5.28 -6.20
N GLY A 240 -10.57 -6.01 -5.30
CA GLY A 240 -12.00 -5.84 -5.04
C GLY A 240 -12.36 -4.47 -4.48
N ILE A 241 -11.56 -3.92 -3.55
CA ILE A 241 -11.75 -2.56 -3.03
C ILE A 241 -11.48 -1.52 -4.12
N THR A 242 -10.46 -1.71 -4.96
CA THR A 242 -10.17 -0.78 -6.07
C THR A 242 -11.32 -0.76 -7.07
N MET A 243 -11.89 -1.91 -7.41
CA MET A 243 -13.08 -2.00 -8.26
C MET A 243 -14.30 -1.31 -7.60
N ALA A 244 -14.48 -1.51 -6.30
CA ALA A 244 -15.57 -0.87 -5.55
C ALA A 244 -15.46 0.66 -5.57
N ILE A 245 -14.25 1.22 -5.38
CA ILE A 245 -14.01 2.67 -5.38
C ILE A 245 -14.09 3.26 -6.78
N ALA A 246 -13.59 2.56 -7.81
CA ALA A 246 -13.57 3.05 -9.19
C ALA A 246 -14.97 3.33 -9.76
N ASN A 247 -16.00 2.65 -9.25
CA ASN A 247 -17.39 2.77 -9.70
C ASN A 247 -18.22 3.78 -8.87
N VAL A 248 -17.60 4.53 -7.94
CA VAL A 248 -18.31 5.57 -7.16
C VAL A 248 -18.28 6.90 -7.92
N THR A 249 -19.38 7.26 -8.57
CA THR A 249 -19.59 8.61 -9.11
C THR A 249 -20.43 9.47 -8.16
N PRO A 250 -19.95 10.66 -7.71
CA PRO A 250 -20.65 11.51 -6.74
C PRO A 250 -22.05 11.96 -7.16
N GLU A 251 -22.32 12.04 -8.47
CA GLU A 251 -23.61 12.49 -8.99
C GLU A 251 -24.70 11.40 -9.02
N GLN A 252 -24.35 10.13 -8.74
CA GLN A 252 -25.23 8.96 -8.91
C GLN A 252 -25.05 7.90 -7.81
N LEU A 253 -25.02 8.33 -6.54
CA LEU A 253 -24.80 7.42 -5.41
C LEU A 253 -25.78 6.23 -5.39
N ASP A 254 -27.08 6.46 -5.60
CA ASP A 254 -28.10 5.40 -5.53
C ASP A 254 -27.93 4.29 -6.59
N SER A 255 -27.39 4.60 -7.77
CA SER A 255 -27.11 3.57 -8.80
C SER A 255 -25.74 2.91 -8.66
N SER A 256 -24.81 3.54 -7.93
CA SER A 256 -23.45 2.99 -7.69
C SER A 256 -23.38 2.00 -6.51
N LEU A 257 -24.37 1.99 -5.61
CA LEU A 257 -24.39 1.10 -4.44
C LEU A 257 -24.27 -0.40 -4.79
N PRO A 258 -24.97 -0.96 -5.80
CA PRO A 258 -24.82 -2.37 -6.18
C PRO A 258 -23.42 -2.71 -6.69
N GLU A 259 -22.79 -1.83 -7.46
CA GLU A 259 -21.42 -2.04 -7.99
C GLU A 259 -20.37 -1.98 -6.88
N VAL A 260 -20.50 -1.05 -5.94
CA VAL A 260 -19.64 -0.99 -4.74
C VAL A 260 -19.78 -2.27 -3.92
N THR A 261 -21.02 -2.73 -3.71
CA THR A 261 -21.30 -3.95 -2.94
C THR A 261 -20.72 -5.19 -3.63
N SER A 262 -20.76 -5.24 -4.97
CA SER A 262 -20.15 -6.30 -5.76
C SER A 262 -18.62 -6.34 -5.64
N GLY A 263 -17.94 -5.19 -5.74
CA GLY A 263 -16.47 -5.13 -5.59
C GLY A 263 -16.01 -5.53 -4.19
N LEU A 264 -16.77 -5.11 -3.17
CA LEU A 264 -16.53 -5.46 -1.77
C LEU A 264 -16.79 -6.95 -1.49
N ALA A 265 -17.80 -7.55 -2.13
CA ALA A 265 -18.05 -9.00 -2.06
C ALA A 265 -16.86 -9.79 -2.60
N VAL A 266 -16.33 -9.42 -3.78
CA VAL A 266 -15.13 -10.06 -4.36
C VAL A 266 -13.92 -9.94 -3.42
N ALA A 267 -13.70 -8.77 -2.81
CA ALA A 267 -12.61 -8.57 -1.85
C ALA A 267 -12.69 -9.52 -0.65
N PHE A 268 -13.89 -9.69 -0.08
CA PHE A 268 -14.08 -10.57 1.07
C PHE A 268 -14.07 -12.06 0.71
N ASP A 269 -14.70 -12.45 -0.39
CA ASP A 269 -14.81 -13.85 -0.80
C ASP A 269 -13.42 -14.43 -1.15
N THR A 270 -12.61 -13.69 -1.92
CA THR A 270 -11.24 -14.08 -2.27
C THR A 270 -10.34 -14.23 -1.03
N THR A 271 -10.53 -13.39 -0.01
CA THR A 271 -9.77 -13.46 1.24
C THR A 271 -10.19 -14.64 2.10
N ALA A 272 -11.50 -14.83 2.27
CA ALA A 272 -12.04 -15.94 3.04
C ALA A 272 -11.60 -17.28 2.44
N GLN A 273 -11.66 -17.41 1.11
CA GLN A 273 -11.17 -18.58 0.39
C GLN A 273 -9.67 -18.80 0.63
N ALA A 274 -8.83 -17.78 0.43
CA ALA A 274 -7.39 -17.88 0.59
C ALA A 274 -6.98 -18.27 2.01
N LEU A 275 -7.59 -17.66 3.03
CA LEU A 275 -7.32 -18.00 4.43
C LEU A 275 -7.75 -19.43 4.77
N GLY A 276 -8.92 -19.86 4.28
CA GLY A 276 -9.40 -21.23 4.46
C GLY A 276 -8.44 -22.26 3.87
N MET A 277 -8.00 -22.03 2.62
CA MET A 277 -7.02 -22.89 1.94
C MET A 277 -5.65 -22.86 2.62
N SER A 278 -5.19 -21.68 3.04
CA SER A 278 -3.92 -21.51 3.74
C SER A 278 -3.89 -22.29 5.05
N MET A 279 -4.98 -22.27 5.82
CA MET A 279 -5.07 -23.02 7.07
C MET A 279 -4.87 -24.52 6.84
N VAL A 280 -5.53 -25.06 5.82
CA VAL A 280 -5.41 -26.48 5.44
C VAL A 280 -3.98 -26.82 5.02
N LEU A 281 -3.34 -25.98 4.20
CA LEU A 281 -1.95 -26.21 3.77
C LEU A 281 -0.94 -26.13 4.92
N VAL A 282 -1.06 -25.11 5.79
CA VAL A 282 -0.16 -24.96 6.95
C VAL A 282 -0.28 -26.17 7.86
N PHE A 283 -1.50 -26.57 8.19
CA PHE A 283 -1.75 -27.72 9.07
C PHE A 283 -1.29 -29.03 8.43
N GLY A 284 -1.58 -29.24 7.14
CA GLY A 284 -1.14 -30.43 6.40
C GLY A 284 0.38 -30.52 6.31
N THR A 285 1.06 -29.40 6.05
CA THR A 285 2.53 -29.32 6.03
C THR A 285 3.11 -29.67 7.40
N PHE A 286 2.56 -29.11 8.47
CA PHE A 286 2.99 -29.40 9.84
C PHE A 286 2.86 -30.89 10.20
N LEU A 287 1.70 -31.51 9.89
CA LEU A 287 1.50 -32.94 10.16
C LEU A 287 2.49 -33.81 9.39
N MET A 288 2.75 -33.48 8.13
CA MET A 288 3.67 -34.23 7.28
C MET A 288 5.13 -34.08 7.73
N GLU A 289 5.59 -32.84 7.99
CA GLU A 289 6.92 -32.56 8.53
C GLU A 289 7.15 -33.33 9.84
N ARG A 290 6.17 -33.29 10.75
CA ARG A 290 6.24 -34.02 12.02
C ARG A 290 6.30 -35.53 11.82
N ALA A 291 5.53 -36.07 10.88
CA ALA A 291 5.47 -37.49 10.62
C ALA A 291 6.75 -38.02 9.97
N GLU A 292 7.36 -37.28 9.04
CA GLU A 292 8.67 -37.61 8.45
C GLU A 292 9.78 -37.47 9.51
N GLN A 293 9.80 -36.40 10.30
CA GLN A 293 10.80 -36.21 11.37
C GLN A 293 10.78 -37.37 12.39
N SER A 294 9.60 -37.88 12.75
CA SER A 294 9.48 -39.06 13.63
C SER A 294 10.24 -40.26 13.07
N VAL A 295 10.13 -40.51 11.76
CA VAL A 295 10.82 -41.64 11.10
C VAL A 295 12.33 -41.43 11.09
N LEU A 296 12.80 -40.19 10.88
CA LEU A 296 14.23 -39.89 10.97
C LEU A 296 14.77 -40.15 12.38
N ASN A 297 14.05 -39.70 13.41
CA ASN A 297 14.43 -39.91 14.81
C ASN A 297 14.45 -41.40 15.17
N GLU A 298 13.44 -42.17 14.75
CA GLU A 298 13.40 -43.63 14.94
C GLU A 298 14.57 -44.33 14.24
N LEU A 299 14.99 -43.83 13.07
CA LEU A 299 16.15 -44.35 12.34
C LEU A 299 17.47 -43.99 13.03
N GLU A 300 17.57 -42.83 13.67
CA GLU A 300 18.73 -42.44 14.49
C GLU A 300 18.85 -43.32 15.74
N GLU A 301 17.74 -43.53 16.46
CA GLU A 301 17.68 -44.45 17.61
C GLU A 301 18.09 -45.86 17.19
N PHE A 302 17.58 -46.36 16.06
CA PHE A 302 18.01 -47.63 15.50
C PHE A 302 19.51 -47.68 15.15
N GLY A 303 20.05 -46.57 14.64
CA GLY A 303 21.48 -46.43 14.34
C GLY A 303 22.36 -46.59 15.58
N ILE A 304 21.96 -45.96 16.69
CA ILE A 304 22.69 -46.00 17.95
C ILE A 304 22.54 -47.37 18.65
N ASP A 305 21.31 -47.89 18.73
CA ASP A 305 21.02 -49.09 19.52
C ASP A 305 21.40 -50.40 18.83
N SER A 306 21.40 -50.44 17.50
CA SER A 306 21.59 -51.68 16.73
C SER A 306 22.75 -51.63 15.76
N LEU A 307 22.91 -50.55 14.98
CA LEU A 307 23.99 -50.48 13.97
C LEU A 307 25.35 -50.24 14.63
N LEU A 308 25.45 -49.35 15.61
CA LEU A 308 26.71 -49.03 16.25
C LEU A 308 27.33 -50.23 17.00
N PRO A 309 26.58 -51.04 17.77
CA PRO A 309 27.12 -52.27 18.36
C PRO A 309 27.51 -53.35 17.34
N ALA A 310 26.78 -53.44 16.21
CA ALA A 310 27.04 -54.44 15.16
C ALA A 310 28.23 -54.09 14.26
N PHE A 311 28.48 -52.79 14.03
CA PHE A 311 29.49 -52.31 13.10
C PHE A 311 30.69 -51.59 13.75
N GLY A 312 30.60 -51.23 15.03
CA GLY A 312 31.62 -50.44 15.75
C GLY A 312 32.78 -51.23 16.37
N ARG A 313 32.84 -52.57 16.22
CA ARG A 313 33.83 -53.43 16.93
C ARG A 313 35.07 -53.82 16.12
N SER A 314 35.70 -52.88 15.40
CA SER A 314 36.99 -53.17 14.74
C SER A 314 38.23 -52.96 15.63
N SER A 315 38.08 -52.64 16.93
CA SER A 315 39.22 -52.19 17.77
C SER A 315 39.50 -53.01 19.03
N ASP A 316 39.09 -54.28 19.11
CA ASP A 316 39.51 -55.15 20.23
C ASP A 316 40.95 -55.72 20.05
N ALA A 317 41.63 -55.43 18.93
CA ALA A 317 42.98 -55.92 18.65
C ALA A 317 44.13 -55.03 19.19
N GLN A 318 43.85 -53.81 19.66
CA GLN A 318 44.90 -52.84 20.08
C GLN A 318 45.00 -52.66 21.62
N GLN A 319 44.39 -53.54 22.41
CA GLN A 319 44.28 -53.34 23.87
C GLN A 319 45.52 -53.78 24.67
N ASN A 320 46.45 -54.55 24.08
CA ASN A 320 47.62 -55.08 24.81
C ASN A 320 48.92 -54.26 24.67
N SER A 321 48.95 -53.21 23.84
CA SER A 321 50.11 -52.29 23.77
C SER A 321 49.78 -50.87 24.27
N GLY A 322 48.53 -50.64 24.67
CA GLY A 322 47.99 -49.33 25.00
C GLY A 322 48.10 -48.92 26.47
N ALA A 323 48.46 -49.77 27.43
CA ALA A 323 48.40 -49.36 28.85
C ALA A 323 49.38 -48.21 29.20
N ALA A 324 50.61 -48.24 28.68
CA ALA A 324 51.60 -47.18 28.91
C ALA A 324 51.36 -45.92 28.05
N ALA A 325 50.82 -46.11 26.83
CA ALA A 325 50.44 -45.00 25.96
C ALA A 325 49.14 -44.33 26.41
N ALA A 326 48.18 -45.11 26.94
CA ALA A 326 46.89 -44.67 27.47
C ALA A 326 47.08 -43.82 28.73
N GLU A 327 48.02 -44.17 29.60
CA GLU A 327 48.32 -43.34 30.78
C GLU A 327 49.01 -42.02 30.40
N LEU A 328 49.90 -42.04 29.40
CA LEU A 328 50.51 -40.83 28.83
C LEU A 328 49.47 -39.95 28.11
N THR A 329 48.58 -40.53 27.30
CA THR A 329 47.49 -39.79 26.66
C THR A 329 46.46 -39.33 27.66
N ALA A 330 46.14 -40.09 28.71
CA ALA A 330 45.20 -39.67 29.75
C ALA A 330 45.74 -38.45 30.51
N ARG A 331 47.04 -38.42 30.82
CA ARG A 331 47.70 -37.26 31.42
C ARG A 331 47.78 -36.06 30.46
N MET A 332 48.00 -36.29 29.17
CA MET A 332 47.95 -35.21 28.18
C MET A 332 46.52 -34.71 27.94
N LEU A 333 45.51 -35.57 28.00
CA LEU A 333 44.11 -35.23 27.80
C LEU A 333 43.58 -34.44 29.00
N THR A 334 43.98 -34.76 30.23
CA THR A 334 43.64 -33.95 31.41
C THR A 334 44.33 -32.59 31.39
N GLN A 335 45.61 -32.53 31.03
CA GLN A 335 46.31 -31.25 30.86
C GLN A 335 45.73 -30.40 29.73
N GLN A 336 45.34 -31.03 28.61
CA GLN A 336 44.63 -30.34 27.53
C GLN A 336 43.23 -29.90 27.94
N ALA A 337 42.48 -30.71 28.70
CA ALA A 337 41.15 -30.35 29.19
C ALA A 337 41.20 -29.18 30.17
N GLU A 338 42.21 -29.13 31.05
CA GLU A 338 42.44 -27.99 31.94
C GLU A 338 42.82 -26.72 31.16
N PHE A 339 43.67 -26.86 30.15
CA PHE A 339 44.00 -25.75 29.24
C PHE A 339 42.76 -25.26 28.47
N TRP A 340 41.97 -26.17 27.90
CA TRP A 340 40.73 -25.84 27.20
C TRP A 340 39.73 -25.17 28.13
N ASN A 341 39.52 -25.69 29.35
CA ASN A 341 38.63 -25.07 30.34
C ASN A 341 39.11 -23.67 30.73
N ALA A 342 40.41 -23.47 30.94
CA ALA A 342 40.96 -22.15 31.24
C ALA A 342 40.78 -21.17 30.06
N ARG A 343 40.96 -21.65 28.82
CA ARG A 343 40.76 -20.83 27.60
C ARG A 343 39.28 -20.55 27.34
N PHE A 344 38.38 -21.50 27.59
CA PHE A 344 36.94 -21.29 27.48
C PHE A 344 36.45 -20.28 28.51
N ALA A 345 36.93 -20.38 29.75
CA ALA A 345 36.62 -19.40 30.79
C ALA A 345 37.10 -17.99 30.41
N SER A 346 38.32 -17.85 29.87
CA SER A 346 38.82 -16.55 29.39
C SER A 346 38.05 -16.02 28.18
N LEU A 347 37.69 -16.90 27.24
CA LEU A 347 36.96 -16.51 26.03
C LEU A 347 35.53 -16.09 26.36
N GLN A 348 34.89 -16.74 27.34
CA GLN A 348 33.61 -16.33 27.90
C GLN A 348 33.69 -14.96 28.56
N SER A 349 34.72 -14.69 29.37
CA SER A 349 34.90 -13.38 30.00
C SER A 349 35.21 -12.28 29.00
N ASP A 350 36.06 -12.55 28.01
CA ASP A 350 36.42 -11.60 26.96
C ASP A 350 35.21 -11.29 26.08
N TRP A 351 34.38 -12.29 25.78
CA TRP A 351 33.15 -12.10 25.00
C TRP A 351 32.09 -11.33 25.79
N GLN A 352 31.93 -11.60 27.10
CA GLN A 352 31.06 -10.79 27.96
C GLN A 352 31.53 -9.34 28.05
N ALA A 353 32.84 -9.11 28.17
CA ALA A 353 33.41 -7.77 28.17
C ALA A 353 33.15 -7.05 26.84
N ALA A 354 33.42 -7.72 25.71
CA ALA A 354 33.17 -7.17 24.38
C ALA A 354 31.68 -6.84 24.14
N LEU A 355 30.77 -7.74 24.53
CA LEU A 355 29.33 -7.49 24.47
C LEU A 355 28.92 -6.30 25.33
N SER A 356 29.40 -6.23 26.57
CA SER A 356 29.08 -5.11 27.47
C SER A 356 29.56 -3.78 26.87
N GLN A 357 30.76 -3.75 26.30
CA GLN A 357 31.32 -2.57 25.66
C GLN A 357 30.54 -2.18 24.40
N GLN A 358 30.16 -3.16 23.58
CA GLN A 358 29.34 -2.93 22.38
C GLN A 358 27.94 -2.41 22.73
N THR A 359 27.31 -2.96 23.78
CA THR A 359 26.00 -2.45 24.27
C THR A 359 26.09 -1.03 24.82
N ALA A 360 27.17 -0.70 25.53
CA ALA A 360 27.40 0.65 26.03
C ALA A 360 27.62 1.67 24.89
N LEU A 361 28.39 1.30 23.86
CA LEU A 361 28.59 2.12 22.67
C LEU A 361 27.29 2.30 21.87
N LEU A 362 26.52 1.22 21.70
CA LEU A 362 25.20 1.29 21.06
C LEU A 362 24.26 2.22 21.82
N ALA A 363 24.20 2.13 23.15
CA ALA A 363 23.36 2.99 23.97
C ALA A 363 23.76 4.46 23.87
N GLN A 364 25.07 4.77 23.87
CA GLN A 364 25.56 6.13 23.68
C GLN A 364 25.24 6.68 22.30
N ASN A 365 25.44 5.88 21.25
CA ASN A 365 25.14 6.30 19.88
C ASN A 365 23.64 6.50 19.68
N LEU A 366 22.78 5.62 20.22
CA LEU A 366 21.33 5.80 20.16
C LEU A 366 20.90 7.06 20.92
N ALA A 367 21.46 7.32 22.10
CA ALA A 367 21.12 8.51 22.87
C ALA A 367 21.50 9.80 22.11
N ALA A 368 22.71 9.85 21.55
CA ALA A 368 23.18 11.00 20.77
C ALA A 368 22.36 11.20 19.49
N ASP A 369 22.07 10.12 18.76
CA ASP A 369 21.31 10.17 17.50
C ASP A 369 19.84 10.55 17.75
N THR A 370 19.23 10.03 18.82
CA THR A 370 17.86 10.41 19.21
C THR A 370 17.78 11.87 19.66
N GLU A 371 18.75 12.37 20.43
CA GLU A 371 18.82 13.78 20.83
C GLU A 371 18.99 14.70 19.61
N GLN A 372 19.88 14.34 18.69
CA GLN A 372 20.10 15.08 17.45
C GLN A 372 18.84 15.08 16.56
N THR A 373 18.18 13.94 16.42
CA THR A 373 16.96 13.78 15.60
C THR A 373 15.79 14.58 16.20
N LEU A 374 15.63 14.55 17.51
CA LEU A 374 14.63 15.38 18.22
C LEU A 374 14.95 16.88 18.08
N GLY A 375 16.23 17.25 18.13
CA GLY A 375 16.67 18.62 17.85
C GLY A 375 16.27 19.07 16.44
N HIS A 376 16.57 18.27 15.43
CA HIS A 376 16.22 18.56 14.04
C HIS A 376 14.69 18.65 13.84
N HIS A 377 13.92 17.75 14.46
CA HIS A 377 12.46 17.83 14.41
C HIS A 377 11.92 19.10 15.08
N ARG A 378 12.44 19.47 16.26
CA ARG A 378 12.04 20.70 16.95
C ARG A 378 12.31 21.93 16.09
N ASP A 379 13.46 22.00 15.45
CA ASP A 379 13.84 23.13 14.59
C ASP A 379 12.98 23.17 13.32
N SER A 380 12.67 22.01 12.74
CA SER A 380 11.74 21.92 11.59
C SER A 380 10.32 22.36 11.94
N LEU A 381 9.84 22.02 13.15
CA LEU A 381 8.53 22.45 13.65
C LEU A 381 8.50 23.96 13.94
N ALA A 382 9.59 24.52 14.48
CA ALA A 382 9.73 25.96 14.67
C ALA A 382 9.68 26.71 13.34
N LEU A 383 10.45 26.25 12.33
CA LEU A 383 10.41 26.80 10.97
C LEU A 383 9.03 26.69 10.32
N ALA A 384 8.36 25.53 10.44
CA ALA A 384 7.02 25.35 9.92
C ALA A 384 6.02 26.31 10.58
N ARG A 385 6.06 26.42 11.91
CA ARG A 385 5.21 27.34 12.68
C ARG A 385 5.42 28.79 12.27
N ASP A 386 6.67 29.21 12.13
CA ASP A 386 7.00 30.60 11.78
C ASP A 386 6.58 30.92 10.33
N ASN A 387 6.73 29.96 9.40
CA ASN A 387 6.18 30.08 8.04
C ASN A 387 4.65 30.20 8.03
N TYR A 388 3.95 29.36 8.82
CA TYR A 388 2.49 29.45 8.95
C TYR A 388 2.06 30.80 9.53
N ALA A 389 2.74 31.30 10.56
CA ALA A 389 2.45 32.61 11.14
C ALA A 389 2.64 33.74 10.12
N ALA A 390 3.72 33.69 9.32
CA ALA A 390 3.98 34.66 8.26
C ALA A 390 2.88 34.64 7.18
N VAL A 391 2.47 33.46 6.72
CA VAL A 391 1.39 33.30 5.73
C VAL A 391 0.05 33.81 6.27
N LEU A 392 -0.28 33.49 7.53
CA LEU A 392 -1.54 33.93 8.14
C LEU A 392 -1.58 35.46 8.30
N GLN A 393 -0.45 36.06 8.66
CA GLN A 393 -0.34 37.52 8.79
C GLN A 393 -0.43 38.21 7.42
N GLN A 394 0.20 37.63 6.38
CA GLN A 394 0.08 38.13 5.02
C GLN A 394 -1.36 38.01 4.49
N SER A 395 -2.04 36.90 4.75
CA SER A 395 -3.44 36.73 4.32
C SER A 395 -4.35 37.72 5.03
N SER A 396 -4.16 37.94 6.34
CA SER A 396 -4.90 38.94 7.12
C SER A 396 -4.73 40.34 6.54
N GLN A 397 -3.50 40.74 6.19
CA GLN A 397 -3.25 42.05 5.57
C GLN A 397 -3.91 42.16 4.19
N THR A 398 -3.87 41.08 3.40
CA THR A 398 -4.49 41.04 2.07
C THR A 398 -6.02 41.17 2.17
N VAL A 399 -6.65 40.44 3.10
CA VAL A 399 -8.10 40.53 3.37
C VAL A 399 -8.48 41.92 3.86
N ALA A 400 -7.69 42.51 4.77
CA ALA A 400 -7.94 43.88 5.24
C ALA A 400 -7.88 44.89 4.08
N GLN A 401 -6.88 44.77 3.20
CA GLN A 401 -6.77 45.64 2.01
C GLN A 401 -7.94 45.44 1.04
N GLN A 402 -8.32 44.19 0.75
CA GLN A 402 -9.48 43.90 -0.09
C GLN A 402 -10.78 44.47 0.50
N PHE A 403 -10.98 44.31 1.82
CA PHE A 403 -12.14 44.84 2.50
C PHE A 403 -12.18 46.37 2.44
N GLN A 404 -11.03 47.03 2.61
CA GLN A 404 -10.92 48.48 2.55
C GLN A 404 -11.16 49.03 1.14
N GLN A 405 -10.71 48.32 0.10
CA GLN A 405 -11.01 48.64 -1.30
C GLN A 405 -12.48 48.40 -1.64
N ALA A 406 -13.08 47.33 -1.13
CA ALA A 406 -14.50 47.04 -1.34
C ALA A 406 -15.40 48.09 -0.68
N THR A 407 -15.07 48.50 0.55
CA THR A 407 -15.80 49.56 1.26
C THR A 407 -15.64 50.92 0.58
N SER A 408 -14.45 51.30 0.12
CA SER A 408 -14.29 52.56 -0.61
C SER A 408 -15.05 52.56 -1.95
N ALA A 409 -15.00 51.45 -2.69
CA ALA A 409 -15.76 51.28 -3.94
C ALA A 409 -17.29 51.25 -3.71
N PHE A 410 -17.73 50.79 -2.53
CA PHE A 410 -19.13 50.86 -2.13
C PHE A 410 -19.55 52.30 -1.81
N VAL A 411 -18.77 53.01 -0.99
CA VAL A 411 -19.04 54.42 -0.64
C VAL A 411 -19.11 55.29 -1.89
N GLN A 412 -18.18 55.14 -2.84
CA GLN A 412 -18.23 55.86 -4.11
C GLN A 412 -19.50 55.55 -4.92
N ARG A 413 -19.92 54.28 -4.98
CA ARG A 413 -21.17 53.91 -5.67
C ARG A 413 -22.39 54.52 -5.00
N VAL A 414 -22.41 54.62 -3.68
CA VAL A 414 -23.50 55.27 -2.93
C VAL A 414 -23.53 56.77 -3.21
N GLU A 415 -22.38 57.47 -3.26
CA GLU A 415 -22.32 58.89 -3.62
C GLU A 415 -22.81 59.15 -5.06
N VAL A 416 -22.39 58.31 -6.01
CA VAL A 416 -22.87 58.40 -7.41
C VAL A 416 -24.38 58.16 -7.47
N TRP A 417 -24.89 57.18 -6.72
CA TRP A 417 -26.33 56.91 -6.67
C TRP A 417 -27.11 58.08 -6.03
N GLN A 418 -26.59 58.66 -4.95
CA GLN A 418 -27.20 59.81 -4.28
C GLN A 418 -27.25 61.04 -5.19
N SER A 419 -26.15 61.34 -5.90
CA SER A 419 -26.10 62.46 -6.85
C SER A 419 -27.02 62.24 -8.05
N ALA A 420 -27.11 61.00 -8.56
CA ALA A 420 -28.09 60.63 -9.59
C ALA A 420 -29.54 60.80 -9.09
N MET A 421 -29.82 60.45 -7.84
CA MET A 421 -31.15 60.63 -7.25
C MET A 421 -31.52 62.11 -7.08
N GLN A 422 -30.58 62.96 -6.65
CA GLN A 422 -30.79 64.40 -6.53
C GLN A 422 -31.04 65.05 -7.90
N THR A 423 -30.25 64.71 -8.91
CA THR A 423 -30.45 65.23 -10.28
C THR A 423 -31.78 64.78 -10.87
N THR A 424 -32.17 63.51 -10.65
CA THR A 424 -33.48 63.00 -11.08
C THR A 424 -34.64 63.70 -10.35
N SER A 425 -34.50 63.95 -9.04
CA SER A 425 -35.49 64.70 -8.24
C SER A 425 -35.66 66.14 -8.74
N MET A 426 -34.55 66.84 -9.00
CA MET A 426 -34.59 68.20 -9.55
C MET A 426 -35.20 68.24 -10.97
N ALA A 427 -34.86 67.26 -11.81
CA ALA A 427 -35.46 67.13 -13.15
C ALA A 427 -36.97 66.87 -13.06
N ALA A 428 -37.41 66.02 -12.14
CA ALA A 428 -38.83 65.76 -11.89
C ALA A 428 -39.57 67.00 -11.38
N ALA A 429 -38.97 67.75 -10.45
CA ALA A 429 -39.51 69.02 -9.96
C ALA A 429 -39.64 70.05 -11.10
N GLY A 430 -38.64 70.14 -11.98
CA GLY A 430 -38.71 70.97 -13.18
C GLY A 430 -39.82 70.54 -14.14
N GLN A 431 -40.01 69.23 -14.34
CA GLN A 431 -41.11 68.69 -15.13
C GLN A 431 -42.48 69.03 -14.55
N THR A 432 -42.65 68.96 -13.23
CA THR A 432 -43.92 69.34 -12.57
C THR A 432 -44.21 70.83 -12.69
N GLU A 433 -43.20 71.70 -12.59
CA GLU A 433 -43.40 73.14 -12.78
C GLU A 433 -43.80 73.45 -14.23
N GLU A 434 -43.18 72.81 -15.21
CA GLU A 434 -43.53 73.01 -16.61
C GLU A 434 -44.92 72.44 -16.96
N LEU A 435 -45.32 71.33 -16.34
CA LEU A 435 -46.70 70.82 -16.41
C LEU A 435 -47.70 71.81 -15.79
N HIS A 436 -47.38 72.43 -14.66
CA HIS A 436 -48.22 73.48 -14.07
C HIS A 436 -48.28 74.74 -14.94
N ARG A 437 -47.18 75.10 -15.61
CA ARG A 437 -47.14 76.20 -16.56
C ARG A 437 -48.01 75.92 -17.77
N LEU A 438 -47.92 74.72 -18.34
CA LEU A 438 -48.80 74.23 -19.40
C LEU A 438 -50.27 74.28 -18.97
N GLY A 439 -50.57 73.82 -17.76
CA GLY A 439 -51.92 73.91 -17.18
C GLY A 439 -52.41 75.35 -17.08
N ARG A 440 -51.57 76.29 -16.64
CA ARG A 440 -51.91 77.73 -16.59
C ARG A 440 -52.15 78.33 -17.97
N THR A 441 -51.32 77.99 -18.97
CA THR A 441 -51.52 78.49 -20.34
C THR A 441 -52.79 77.94 -20.97
N LEU A 442 -53.15 76.68 -20.69
CA LEU A 442 -54.42 76.12 -21.12
C LEU A 442 -55.62 76.85 -20.49
N LEU A 443 -55.54 77.17 -19.19
CA LEU A 443 -56.57 77.95 -18.51
C LEU A 443 -56.73 79.37 -19.09
N GLN A 444 -55.62 80.04 -19.41
CA GLN A 444 -55.65 81.35 -20.08
C GLN A 444 -56.24 81.28 -21.49
N LEU A 445 -55.95 80.21 -22.24
CA LEU A 445 -56.55 79.96 -23.54
C LEU A 445 -58.07 79.81 -23.41
N THR A 446 -58.57 79.01 -22.45
CA THR A 446 -60.02 78.89 -22.20
C THR A 446 -60.67 80.20 -21.76
N GLU A 447 -60.00 81.01 -20.94
CA GLU A 447 -60.52 82.33 -20.55
C GLU A 447 -60.54 83.31 -21.75
N SER A 448 -59.54 83.23 -22.62
CA SER A 448 -59.49 84.03 -23.85
C SER A 448 -60.59 83.63 -24.83
N GLU A 449 -60.93 82.34 -24.95
CA GLU A 449 -62.10 81.86 -25.69
C GLU A 449 -63.41 82.39 -25.10
N GLU A 450 -63.55 82.40 -23.76
CA GLU A 450 -64.74 82.94 -23.10
C GLU A 450 -64.89 84.47 -23.33
N ARG A 451 -63.78 85.22 -23.31
CA ARG A 451 -63.77 86.65 -23.64
C ARG A 451 -64.11 86.90 -25.12
N LEU A 452 -63.63 86.04 -26.01
CA LEU A 452 -63.97 86.08 -27.44
C LEU A 452 -65.48 85.86 -27.64
N ALA A 453 -66.07 84.89 -26.93
CA ALA A 453 -67.51 84.66 -26.93
C ALA A 453 -68.30 85.88 -26.42
N ARG A 454 -67.85 86.54 -25.34
CA ARG A 454 -68.49 87.77 -24.83
C ARG A 454 -68.38 88.96 -25.78
N LEU A 455 -67.23 89.14 -26.44
CA LEU A 455 -67.06 90.17 -27.47
C LEU A 455 -68.00 89.93 -28.65
N GLN A 456 -68.18 88.67 -29.04
CA GLN A 456 -69.10 88.30 -30.10
C GLN A 456 -70.56 88.60 -29.70
N ASP A 457 -70.93 88.38 -28.45
CA ASP A 457 -72.25 88.74 -27.92
C ASP A 457 -72.49 90.26 -27.88
N GLN A 458 -71.49 91.03 -27.40
CA GLN A 458 -71.56 92.50 -27.38
C GLN A 458 -71.64 93.11 -28.79
N LEU A 459 -70.93 92.53 -29.76
CA LEU A 459 -70.99 92.98 -31.15
C LEU A 459 -72.37 92.71 -31.75
N ASN A 460 -73.00 91.59 -31.39
CA ASN A 460 -74.38 91.28 -31.78
C ASN A 460 -75.39 92.25 -31.15
N GLN A 461 -75.21 92.60 -29.87
CA GLN A 461 -76.03 93.60 -29.18
C GLN A 461 -75.88 95.00 -29.79
N ASN A 462 -74.66 95.41 -30.17
CA ASN A 462 -74.44 96.69 -30.85
C ASN A 462 -75.06 96.72 -32.25
N LEU A 463 -75.00 95.60 -33.00
CA LEU A 463 -75.71 95.48 -34.28
C LEU A 463 -77.23 95.61 -34.09
N GLN A 464 -77.80 95.01 -33.04
CA GLN A 464 -79.21 95.21 -32.69
C GLN A 464 -79.52 96.66 -32.29
N ALA A 465 -78.65 97.30 -31.50
CA ALA A 465 -78.81 98.70 -31.11
C ALA A 465 -78.77 99.65 -32.31
N LEU A 466 -77.88 99.40 -33.29
CA LEU A 466 -77.85 100.14 -34.55
C LEU A 466 -79.13 99.96 -35.34
N GLN A 467 -79.70 98.74 -35.36
CA GLN A 467 -80.99 98.46 -35.99
C GLN A 467 -82.15 99.24 -35.31
N ILE A 468 -82.08 99.43 -33.99
CA ILE A 468 -83.04 100.23 -33.23
C ILE A 468 -82.86 101.73 -33.52
N VAL A 469 -81.63 102.24 -33.62
CA VAL A 469 -81.37 103.65 -33.95
C VAL A 469 -81.87 104.00 -35.35
N ASP A 470 -81.68 103.11 -36.33
CA ASP A 470 -82.19 103.29 -37.69
C ASP A 470 -83.73 103.39 -37.70
N SER A 471 -84.41 102.57 -36.88
CA SER A 471 -85.86 102.67 -36.68
C SER A 471 -86.30 103.98 -36.01
N LEU A 472 -85.47 104.53 -35.13
CA LEU A 472 -85.75 105.77 -34.39
C LEU A 472 -85.57 106.99 -35.30
N GLU A 473 -84.57 107.03 -36.18
CA GLU A 473 -84.47 108.05 -37.23
C GLU A 473 -85.68 108.06 -38.16
N GLN A 474 -86.17 106.87 -38.55
CA GLN A 474 -87.40 106.76 -39.32
C GLN A 474 -88.62 107.38 -38.60
N THR A 475 -88.72 107.18 -37.28
CA THR A 475 -89.81 107.77 -36.48
C THR A 475 -89.70 109.29 -36.34
N VAL A 476 -88.49 109.84 -36.17
CA VAL A 476 -88.27 111.29 -36.05
C VAL A 476 -88.55 112.01 -37.38
N SER A 477 -88.16 111.41 -38.50
CA SER A 477 -88.51 111.90 -39.84
C SER A 477 -90.03 112.03 -40.01
N SER A 478 -90.79 111.03 -39.57
CA SER A 478 -92.25 111.05 -39.65
C SER A 478 -92.88 112.15 -38.75
N LEU A 479 -92.30 112.40 -37.57
CA LEU A 479 -92.77 113.42 -36.65
C LEU A 479 -92.52 114.84 -37.18
N ASN A 480 -91.35 115.07 -37.79
CA ASN A 480 -91.01 116.37 -38.39
C ASN A 480 -91.91 116.72 -39.57
N ALA A 481 -92.29 115.72 -40.37
CA ALA A 481 -93.28 115.89 -41.45
C ALA A 481 -94.66 116.32 -40.90
N ALA A 482 -95.08 115.77 -39.76
CA ALA A 482 -96.33 116.13 -39.11
C ALA A 482 -96.33 117.57 -38.53
N VAL A 483 -95.20 118.01 -37.96
CA VAL A 483 -95.04 119.38 -37.42
C VAL A 483 -95.04 120.43 -38.54
N ALA A 484 -94.40 120.14 -39.68
CA ALA A 484 -94.46 121.02 -40.85
C ALA A 484 -95.90 121.20 -41.38
N ALA A 485 -96.71 120.14 -41.37
CA ALA A 485 -98.10 120.19 -41.79
C ALA A 485 -98.97 121.03 -40.84
N LEU A 486 -98.70 121.00 -39.54
CA LEU A 486 -99.41 121.82 -38.55
C LEU A 486 -99.07 123.31 -38.67
N SER A 487 -97.78 123.63 -38.88
CA SER A 487 -97.29 125.03 -39.00
C SER A 487 -97.84 125.73 -40.26
N ALA A 488 -97.96 125.00 -41.37
CA ALA A 488 -98.60 125.52 -42.59
C ALA A 488 -100.08 125.86 -42.37
N ARG A 489 -100.77 125.14 -41.47
CA ARG A 489 -102.21 125.32 -41.22
C ARG A 489 -102.50 126.48 -40.27
N THR A 490 -101.57 126.84 -39.40
CA THR A 490 -101.71 127.99 -38.48
C THR A 490 -101.47 129.33 -39.18
N HIS A 491 -100.63 129.38 -40.22
CA HIS A 491 -100.34 130.62 -40.94
C HIS A 491 -101.48 131.12 -41.84
N LEU A 492 -102.42 130.26 -42.23
CA LEU A 492 -103.58 130.61 -43.06
C LEU A 492 -104.77 131.18 -42.27
N ARG A 493 -104.72 131.24 -40.93
CA ARG A 493 -105.88 131.56 -40.08
C ARG A 493 -105.84 132.93 -39.38
N SER A 494 -104.81 133.75 -39.59
CA SER A 494 -104.66 135.09 -38.98
C SER A 494 -104.69 136.25 -39.99
N ALA A 495 -105.18 136.00 -41.21
CA ALA A 495 -105.48 137.02 -42.21
C ALA A 495 -106.96 136.94 -42.60
N ALA A 496 -107.85 137.35 -41.68
CA ALA A 496 -109.26 137.66 -41.90
C ALA A 496 -109.79 138.44 -40.69
#